data_AF-A0A9J6PB46-F1
#
_entry.id   AF-A0A9J6PB46-F1
#
_cell.length_a   1.000
_cell.length_b   1.000
_cell.length_c   1.000
_cell.angle_alpha   90.00
_cell.angle_beta   90.00
_cell.angle_gamma   90.00
#
_symmetry.space_group_name_H-M   'P 1'
#
loop_
_entity.id
_entity.type
_entity.pdbx_description
1 polymer ?
#
loop_
_entity_poly.entity_id
_entity_poly.type
_entity_poly.pdbx_seq_one_letter_code
_entity_poly.pdbx_strand_id
1 'polypeptide(L)'
;MKRSYDADPGYLTVNQAVDRMIQVIGKDNSKLRGRIYRKFINMAAENKIEYKKHGRAWWLKEEEVDKYIEEKGKQLKNNYRTMDENEEIGKITVEYIKDIIELLEKVGTPPDKILELLKVKLNMNDNKN
;
A
#
# COMPACT_ATOMS: atom_id res chain seq x y z
N MET A 1 3.70 -30.99 -22.20
CA MET A 1 2.35 -30.91 -21.59
C MET A 1 1.97 -29.44 -21.39
N LYS A 2 1.06 -28.90 -22.20
CA LYS A 2 0.40 -27.62 -21.91
C LYS A 2 -0.72 -27.92 -20.91
N ARG A 3 -0.66 -27.40 -19.68
CA ARG A 3 -1.82 -27.40 -18.76
C ARG A 3 -2.70 -26.23 -19.17
N SER A 4 -3.62 -26.44 -20.11
CA SER A 4 -4.65 -25.43 -20.39
C SER A 4 -5.65 -25.47 -19.23
N TYR A 5 -5.45 -24.58 -18.26
CA TYR A 5 -6.57 -24.02 -17.53
C TYR A 5 -7.28 -23.11 -18.54
N ASP A 6 -8.13 -23.70 -19.38
CA ASP A 6 -8.89 -22.90 -20.35
C ASP A 6 -9.62 -21.81 -19.57
N ALA A 7 -9.36 -20.56 -19.94
CA ALA A 7 -10.01 -19.40 -19.34
C ALA A 7 -11.51 -19.54 -19.60
N ASP A 8 -12.31 -19.69 -18.54
CA ASP A 8 -13.76 -19.58 -18.68
C ASP A 8 -14.06 -18.15 -19.13
N PRO A 9 -14.60 -17.93 -20.35
CA PRO A 9 -14.80 -16.60 -20.89
C PRO A 9 -15.64 -15.76 -19.92
N GLY A 10 -15.07 -14.64 -19.44
CA GLY A 10 -15.71 -13.76 -18.47
C GLY A 10 -15.45 -14.11 -16.99
N TYR A 11 -14.50 -15.00 -16.69
CA TYR A 11 -14.01 -15.22 -15.32
C TYR A 11 -12.48 -15.12 -15.22
N LEU A 12 -12.04 -14.59 -14.08
CA LEU A 12 -10.64 -14.46 -13.72
C LEU A 12 -10.31 -15.36 -12.54
N THR A 13 -9.15 -16.01 -12.56
CA THR A 13 -8.61 -16.56 -11.31
C THR A 13 -8.35 -15.44 -10.31
N VAL A 14 -8.41 -15.75 -9.01
CA VAL A 14 -8.11 -14.75 -7.95
C VAL A 14 -6.72 -14.12 -8.15
N ASN A 15 -5.74 -14.88 -8.63
CA ASN A 15 -4.40 -14.33 -8.91
C ASN A 15 -4.43 -13.29 -10.03
N GLN A 16 -5.18 -13.54 -11.11
CA GLN A 16 -5.36 -12.54 -12.18
C GLN A 16 -6.08 -11.29 -11.68
N ALA A 17 -7.11 -11.45 -10.84
CA ALA A 17 -7.79 -10.32 -10.20
C ALA A 17 -6.83 -9.51 -9.30
N VAL A 18 -5.96 -10.19 -8.54
CA VAL A 18 -4.92 -9.55 -7.73
C VAL A 18 -3.95 -8.79 -8.62
N ASP A 19 -3.45 -9.39 -9.70
CA ASP A 19 -2.50 -8.75 -10.61
C ASP A 19 -3.10 -7.48 -11.23
N ARG A 20 -4.37 -7.51 -11.66
CA ARG A 20 -5.08 -6.31 -12.16
C ARG A 20 -5.17 -5.21 -11.10
N MET A 21 -5.53 -5.57 -9.86
CA MET A 21 -5.61 -4.60 -8.77
C MET A 21 -4.24 -3.98 -8.46
N ILE A 22 -3.18 -4.78 -8.47
CA ILE A 22 -1.79 -4.33 -8.27
C ILE A 22 -1.37 -3.36 -9.38
N GLN A 23 -1.73 -3.63 -10.64
CA GLN A 23 -1.47 -2.73 -11.76
C GLN A 23 -2.12 -1.35 -11.55
N VAL A 24 -3.37 -1.31 -11.06
CA VAL A 24 -4.06 -0.05 -10.78
C VAL A 24 -3.45 0.68 -9.59
N ILE A 25 -3.09 -0.03 -8.52
CA ILE A 25 -2.43 0.56 -7.34
C ILE A 25 -1.02 1.06 -7.71
N GLY A 26 -0.34 0.42 -8.65
CA GLY A 26 1.03 0.76 -9.07
C GLY A 26 2.10 0.33 -8.08
N LYS A 27 1.77 -0.56 -7.13
CA LYS A 27 2.72 -1.11 -6.14
C LYS A 27 2.57 -2.60 -6.00
N ASP A 28 3.69 -3.30 -6.03
CA ASP A 28 3.73 -4.74 -5.81
C ASP A 28 4.60 -5.08 -4.59
N ASN A 29 3.98 -5.74 -3.60
CA ASN A 29 4.70 -6.44 -2.55
C ASN A 29 3.87 -7.62 -2.03
N SER A 30 4.56 -8.62 -1.47
CA SER A 30 3.96 -9.88 -1.01
C SER A 30 2.84 -9.69 0.02
N LYS A 31 2.99 -8.73 0.95
CA LYS A 31 1.98 -8.42 1.97
C LYS A 31 0.71 -7.84 1.35
N LEU A 32 0.85 -6.90 0.41
CA LEU A 32 -0.27 -6.29 -0.31
C LEU A 32 -1.02 -7.31 -1.15
N ARG A 33 -0.29 -8.11 -1.96
CA ARG A 33 -0.86 -9.22 -2.74
C ARG A 33 -1.69 -10.16 -1.86
N GLY A 34 -1.16 -10.59 -0.71
CA GLY A 34 -1.87 -11.47 0.21
C GLY A 34 -3.11 -10.84 0.86
N ARG A 35 -3.15 -9.51 1.06
CA ARG A 35 -4.35 -8.80 1.53
C ARG A 35 -5.42 -8.74 0.44
N ILE A 36 -5.04 -8.37 -0.77
CA ILE A 36 -5.96 -8.28 -1.92
C ILE A 36 -6.53 -9.67 -2.25
N TYR A 37 -5.68 -10.70 -2.27
CA TYR A 37 -6.09 -12.08 -2.49
C TYR A 37 -7.20 -12.51 -1.52
N ARG A 38 -6.95 -12.34 -0.21
CA ARG A 38 -7.95 -12.65 0.83
C ARG A 38 -9.21 -11.81 0.68
N LYS A 39 -9.09 -10.55 0.28
CA LYS A 39 -10.25 -9.68 0.08
C LYS A 39 -11.16 -10.23 -1.02
N PHE A 40 -10.61 -10.61 -2.16
CA PHE A 40 -11.39 -11.22 -3.24
C PHE A 40 -12.03 -12.55 -2.85
N ILE A 41 -11.30 -13.42 -2.15
CA ILE A 41 -11.87 -14.68 -1.61
C ILE A 41 -13.04 -14.39 -0.66
N ASN A 42 -12.88 -13.43 0.25
CA ASN A 42 -13.94 -13.08 1.19
C ASN A 42 -15.15 -12.49 0.47
N MET A 43 -14.93 -11.65 -0.55
CA MET A 43 -16.04 -11.10 -1.35
C MET A 43 -16.82 -12.20 -2.07
N ALA A 44 -16.12 -13.19 -2.62
CA ALA A 44 -16.77 -14.36 -3.21
C ALA A 44 -17.53 -15.18 -2.15
N ALA A 45 -16.93 -15.43 -0.99
CA ALA A 45 -17.59 -16.13 0.12
C ALA A 45 -18.82 -15.40 0.69
N GLU A 46 -18.81 -14.06 0.64
CA GLU A 46 -19.92 -13.19 1.04
C GLU A 46 -20.96 -12.98 -0.09
N ASN A 47 -20.82 -13.65 -1.23
CA ASN A 47 -21.65 -13.50 -2.44
C ASN A 47 -21.72 -12.04 -2.97
N LYS A 48 -20.66 -11.26 -2.74
CA LYS A 48 -20.50 -9.90 -3.28
C LYS A 48 -19.89 -9.90 -4.68
N ILE A 49 -19.28 -11.00 -5.07
CA ILE A 49 -18.80 -11.27 -6.43
C ILE A 49 -19.24 -12.69 -6.77
N GLU A 50 -19.84 -12.86 -7.94
CA GLU A 50 -20.14 -14.15 -8.54
C GLU A 50 -18.85 -14.92 -8.79
N TYR A 51 -18.84 -16.19 -8.38
CA TYR A 51 -17.66 -17.02 -8.51
C TYR A 51 -17.99 -18.45 -8.93
N LYS A 52 -17.02 -19.09 -9.58
CA LYS A 52 -16.98 -20.54 -9.84
C LYS A 52 -15.82 -21.15 -9.07
N LYS A 53 -16.04 -22.32 -8.48
CA LYS A 53 -15.01 -23.06 -7.75
C LYS A 53 -14.71 -24.37 -8.46
N HIS A 54 -13.47 -24.52 -8.90
CA HIS A 54 -12.97 -25.75 -9.52
C HIS A 54 -11.84 -26.32 -8.65
N GLY A 55 -12.18 -27.33 -7.85
CA GLY A 55 -11.29 -27.88 -6.83
C GLY A 55 -10.90 -26.82 -5.79
N ARG A 56 -9.62 -26.46 -5.76
CA ARG A 56 -9.09 -25.41 -4.86
C ARG A 56 -9.05 -24.02 -5.50
N ALA A 57 -9.25 -23.91 -6.81
CA ALA A 57 -9.20 -22.64 -7.53
C ALA A 57 -10.55 -21.93 -7.47
N TRP A 58 -10.50 -20.63 -7.17
CA TRP A 58 -11.64 -19.72 -7.24
C TRP A 58 -11.50 -18.87 -8.51
N TRP A 59 -12.59 -18.78 -9.25
CA TRP A 59 -12.74 -18.00 -10.47
C TRP A 59 -13.82 -16.96 -10.19
N LEU A 60 -13.52 -15.69 -10.43
CA LEU A 60 -14.36 -14.56 -10.10
C LEU A 60 -14.89 -13.96 -11.40
N LYS A 61 -16.15 -13.53 -11.41
CA LYS A 61 -16.73 -12.86 -12.57
C LYS A 61 -15.93 -11.60 -12.90
N GLU A 62 -15.45 -11.54 -14.14
CA GLU A 62 -14.52 -10.50 -14.59
C GLU A 62 -15.10 -9.09 -14.43
N GLU A 63 -16.34 -8.88 -14.88
CA GLU A 63 -17.01 -7.58 -14.83
C GLU A 63 -17.14 -7.01 -13.40
N GLU A 64 -17.43 -7.87 -12.42
CA GLU A 64 -17.58 -7.45 -11.03
C GLU A 64 -16.23 -7.19 -10.36
N VAL A 65 -15.21 -7.95 -10.73
CA VAL A 65 -13.82 -7.67 -10.34
C VAL A 65 -13.39 -6.31 -10.90
N ASP A 66 -13.63 -6.06 -12.18
CA ASP A 66 -13.22 -4.80 -12.82
C ASP A 66 -13.97 -3.61 -12.21
N LYS A 67 -15.27 -3.75 -11.94
CA LYS A 67 -16.06 -2.73 -11.21
C LYS A 67 -15.48 -2.44 -9.83
N TYR A 68 -15.13 -3.48 -9.07
CA TYR A 68 -14.51 -3.33 -7.76
C TYR A 68 -13.15 -2.63 -7.85
N ILE A 69 -12.33 -3.00 -8.83
CA ILE A 69 -11.02 -2.38 -9.07
C ILE A 69 -11.19 -0.91 -9.45
N GLU A 70 -12.18 -0.55 -10.26
CA GLU A 70 -12.45 0.85 -10.61
C GLU A 70 -12.83 1.68 -9.38
N GLU A 71 -13.74 1.17 -8.55
CA GLU A 71 -14.23 1.86 -7.36
C GLU A 71 -13.16 1.99 -6.25
N LYS A 72 -12.41 0.91 -5.99
CA LYS A 72 -11.48 0.81 -4.85
C LYS A 72 -10.02 0.97 -5.22
N GLY A 73 -9.63 0.64 -6.45
CA GLY A 73 -8.25 0.75 -6.92
C GLY A 73 -7.75 2.20 -6.88
N LYS A 74 -8.57 3.17 -7.32
CA LYS A 74 -8.24 4.60 -7.26
C LYS A 74 -8.04 5.08 -5.82
N GLN A 75 -8.92 4.69 -4.90
CA GLN A 75 -8.82 5.03 -3.48
C GLN A 75 -7.55 4.46 -2.86
N LEU A 76 -7.26 3.19 -3.12
CA LEU A 76 -6.06 2.53 -2.60
C LEU A 76 -4.78 3.09 -3.21
N LYS A 77 -4.76 3.40 -4.52
CA LYS A 77 -3.65 4.08 -5.18
C LYS A 77 -3.30 5.39 -4.47
N ASN A 78 -4.30 6.23 -4.18
CA ASN A 78 -4.09 7.50 -3.50
C ASN A 78 -3.53 7.29 -2.08
N ASN A 79 -4.13 6.38 -1.30
CA ASN A 79 -3.66 6.09 0.05
C ASN A 79 -2.21 5.60 0.08
N TYR A 80 -1.84 4.69 -0.84
CA TYR A 80 -0.48 4.20 -0.94
C TYR A 80 0.49 5.26 -1.44
N ARG A 81 0.07 6.16 -2.35
CA ARG A 81 0.89 7.28 -2.78
C ARG A 81 1.20 8.23 -1.61
N THR A 82 0.19 8.62 -0.84
CA THR A 82 0.37 9.49 0.33
C THR A 82 1.27 8.84 1.39
N MET A 83 1.22 7.51 1.55
CA MET A 83 2.16 6.81 2.44
C MET A 83 3.61 6.91 1.96
N ASP A 84 3.89 6.79 0.66
CA ASP A 84 5.26 6.94 0.13
C ASP A 84 5.74 8.37 0.25
N GLU A 85 4.90 9.34 -0.09
CA GLU A 85 5.21 10.77 0.05
C GLU A 85 5.53 11.10 1.51
N ASN A 86 4.76 10.55 2.46
CA ASN A 86 5.04 10.74 3.89
C ASN A 86 6.31 10.03 4.36
N GLU A 87 6.63 8.84 3.84
CA GLU A 87 7.88 8.14 4.15
C GLU A 87 9.09 8.89 3.59
N GLU A 88 8.97 9.44 2.38
CA GLU A 88 9.99 10.27 1.73
C GLU A 88 10.20 11.59 2.48
N ILE A 89 9.12 12.28 2.86
CA ILE A 89 9.18 13.47 3.72
C ILE A 89 9.87 13.14 5.05
N GLY A 90 9.55 11.98 5.65
CA GLY A 90 10.19 11.51 6.87
C GLY A 90 11.71 11.33 6.70
N LYS A 91 12.14 10.69 5.60
CA LYS A 91 13.57 10.50 5.29
C LYS A 91 14.29 11.83 5.08
N ILE A 92 13.72 12.72 4.26
CA ILE A 92 14.25 14.06 4.01
C ILE A 92 14.39 14.82 5.33
N THR A 93 13.36 14.78 6.19
CA THR A 93 13.40 15.45 7.49
C THR A 93 14.53 14.93 8.38
N VAL A 94 14.76 13.62 8.40
CA VAL A 94 15.86 13.02 9.16
C VAL A 94 17.22 13.44 8.61
N GLU A 95 17.39 13.50 7.29
CA GLU A 95 18.63 13.97 6.65
C GLU A 95 18.90 15.43 6.98
N TYR A 96 17.91 16.32 6.82
CA TYR A 96 18.04 17.73 7.20
C TYR A 96 18.40 17.92 8.68
N ILE A 97 17.83 17.11 9.58
CA ILE A 97 18.19 17.18 11.00
C ILE A 97 19.65 16.78 11.22
N LYS A 98 20.14 15.75 10.54
CA LYS A 98 21.55 15.34 10.61
C LYS A 98 22.47 16.46 10.12
N ASP A 99 22.17 17.08 8.99
CA ASP A 99 22.97 18.18 8.44
C ASP A 99 23.04 19.37 9.42
N ILE A 100 21.94 19.69 10.09
CA ILE A 100 21.89 20.74 11.12
C ILE A 100 22.76 20.36 12.33
N ILE A 101 22.69 19.11 12.79
CA ILE A 101 23.53 18.63 13.90
C ILE A 101 25.02 18.75 13.54
N GLU A 102 25.43 18.29 12.35
CA GLU A 102 26.81 18.38 11.89
C GLU A 102 27.32 19.83 11.81
N LEU A 103 26.48 20.76 11.35
CA LEU A 103 26.81 22.19 11.32
C LEU A 103 26.98 22.76 12.73
N LEU A 104 26.08 22.40 13.65
CA LEU A 104 26.13 22.84 15.04
C LEU A 104 27.36 22.29 15.78
N GLU A 105 27.74 21.05 15.51
CA GLU A 105 28.99 20.45 16.01
C GLU A 105 30.23 21.18 15.47
N LYS A 106 30.26 21.52 14.17
CA LYS A 106 31.38 22.25 13.56
C LYS A 106 31.60 23.64 14.16
N VAL A 107 30.54 24.32 14.59
CA VAL A 107 30.63 25.63 15.27
C VAL A 107 30.83 25.51 16.79
N GLY A 108 31.03 24.30 17.31
CA GLY A 108 31.33 24.04 18.72
C GLY A 108 30.10 24.11 19.63
N THR A 109 28.89 23.92 19.10
CA THR A 109 27.68 23.89 19.92
C THR A 109 27.68 22.65 20.81
N PRO A 110 27.53 22.80 22.13
CA PRO A 110 27.43 21.68 23.05
C PRO A 110 26.22 20.77 22.71
N PRO A 111 26.35 19.43 22.76
CA PRO A 111 25.27 18.50 22.39
C PRO A 111 23.96 18.71 23.16
N ASP A 112 24.04 19.14 24.42
CA ASP A 112 22.92 19.49 25.28
C ASP A 112 22.10 20.67 24.74
N LYS A 113 22.77 21.70 24.22
CA LYS A 113 22.10 22.84 23.54
C LYS A 113 21.50 22.45 22.20
N ILE A 114 22.15 21.54 21.44
CA ILE A 114 21.59 21.01 20.18
C ILE A 114 20.27 20.27 20.45
N LEU A 115 20.26 19.41 21.48
CA LEU A 115 19.06 18.68 21.92
C LEU A 115 17.94 19.62 22.39
N GLU A 116 18.27 20.70 23.10
CA GLU A 116 17.30 21.74 23.50
C GLU A 116 16.70 22.45 22.28
N LEU A 117 17.53 22.87 21.32
CA LEU A 117 17.10 23.53 20.08
C LEU A 117 16.20 22.64 19.22
N LEU A 118 16.49 21.34 19.14
CA LEU A 118 15.66 20.36 18.42
C LEU A 118 14.31 20.11 19.13
N LYS A 119 14.29 20.09 20.46
CA LYS A 119 13.06 19.90 21.27
C LYS A 119 12.09 21.08 21.14
N VAL A 120 12.58 22.32 21.01
CA VAL A 120 11.72 23.52 20.85
C VAL A 120 10.90 23.48 19.55
N LYS A 121 11.38 22.81 18.49
CA LYS A 121 10.65 22.70 17.21
C LYS A 121 9.76 21.46 17.07
N LEU A 122 9.92 20.43 17.91
CA LEU A 122 9.12 19.19 17.84
C LEU A 122 7.86 19.21 18.73
N ASN A 123 7.61 20.27 19.51
CA ASN A 123 6.36 20.48 20.26
C ASN A 123 5.17 20.92 19.39
N MET A 124 5.05 20.39 18.17
CA MET A 124 3.85 20.51 17.35
C MET A 124 3.36 19.10 16.99
N ASN A 125 2.58 18.48 17.89
CA ASN A 125 1.53 17.49 17.57
C ASN A 125 0.80 16.93 18.81
N ASP A 126 1.10 17.38 20.02
CA ASP A 126 0.19 17.18 21.16
C ASP A 126 -0.92 18.23 21.14
N ASN A 127 -1.91 18.03 20.26
CA ASN A 127 -3.26 18.51 20.53
C ASN A 127 -4.25 17.42 20.16
N LYS A 128 -4.73 16.76 21.22
CA LYS A 128 -5.76 15.73 21.25
C LYS A 128 -6.95 16.10 20.35
N ASN A 129 -7.29 15.22 19.42
CA ASN A 129 -8.61 15.08 18.82
C ASN A 129 -8.92 13.59 18.69
#